data_AF-A0AAD9UFG1-F1
#
_entry.id   AF-A0AAD9UFG1-F1
#
_cell.length_a   1.000
_cell.length_b   1.000
_cell.length_c   1.000
_cell.angle_alpha   90.00
_cell.angle_beta   90.00
_cell.angle_gamma   90.00
#
_symmetry.space_group_name_H-M   'P 1'
#
loop_
_entity.id
_entity.type
_entity.pdbx_description
1 polymer ?
#
loop_
_entity_poly.entity_id
_entity_poly.type
_entity_poly.pdbx_seq_one_letter_code
_entity_poly.pdbx_strand_id
1 'polypeptide(L)'
;MPVAAPMQLRSRVSSAASISSIDREVPQVNATGSGYTKGRSALSSHTGRARHAVEHVSKAIQVNGKGKKRRRKPPITAHLGGTRYDIVRIMVEQCGFVISEEDDANCFVSTERISELKPYQKINHFPGMGEICRKDCLARNIAKMCKIHPEEYQILPKTWIFPSEYGIFQNYARELRRKKKNRTFIVKPANGAMGNGISLYRLAEKIPQNDHTVVQEYIDRPFLVEQYKCDMRIYALVTSCDPLKIFLYNDGLLRMGTEKYVQPSEVNLDHLFMHLTNYSVNKHSETYEKSGTVDTGSKRSLRYFNQYLRHHDYDVGALWQSITDVIIKTLIVAQPHVLHAYRMCRPGQPVNSDSVCFEILGFDIIVDRKLRPWLLEV
;
A
#
# COMPACT_ATOMS: atom_id res chain seq x y z
N MET A 1 3.52 -31.47 51.69
CA MET A 1 3.82 -30.32 50.81
C MET A 1 2.99 -30.45 49.56
N PRO A 2 2.04 -29.53 49.28
CA PRO A 2 1.09 -29.70 48.20
C PRO A 2 1.65 -29.21 46.86
N VAL A 3 1.22 -29.91 45.81
CA VAL A 3 1.53 -29.70 44.40
C VAL A 3 0.77 -28.48 43.88
N ALA A 4 1.47 -27.52 43.27
CA ALA A 4 0.88 -26.32 42.68
C ALA A 4 0.27 -26.63 41.30
N ALA A 5 -1.02 -26.33 41.15
CA ALA A 5 -1.75 -26.39 39.88
C ALA A 5 -1.42 -25.19 38.97
N PRO A 6 -1.53 -25.32 37.63
CA PRO A 6 -1.26 -24.21 36.72
C PRO A 6 -2.42 -23.20 36.70
N MET A 7 -2.09 -21.92 36.92
CA MET A 7 -3.00 -20.79 36.73
C MET A 7 -3.48 -20.68 35.27
N GLN A 8 -4.79 -20.77 35.07
CA GLN A 8 -5.44 -20.35 33.82
C GLN A 8 -5.37 -18.82 33.69
N LEU A 9 -4.47 -18.31 32.84
CA LEU A 9 -4.59 -16.94 32.32
C LEU A 9 -5.69 -16.89 31.25
N ARG A 10 -6.90 -16.48 31.66
CA ARG A 10 -7.89 -15.95 30.72
C ARG A 10 -7.46 -14.54 30.30
N SER A 11 -6.78 -14.42 29.16
CA SER A 11 -6.56 -13.11 28.53
C SER A 11 -7.87 -12.66 27.85
N ARG A 12 -8.55 -11.70 28.47
CA ARG A 12 -9.59 -10.90 27.81
C ARG A 12 -8.95 -10.11 26.67
N VAL A 13 -9.15 -10.55 25.43
CA VAL A 13 -8.91 -9.73 24.24
C VAL A 13 -10.05 -8.71 24.19
N SER A 14 -9.79 -7.51 24.71
CA SER A 14 -10.65 -6.35 24.54
C SER A 14 -10.54 -5.88 23.09
N SER A 15 -11.54 -6.22 22.28
CA SER A 15 -11.76 -5.62 20.96
C SER A 15 -12.09 -4.13 21.12
N ALA A 16 -11.09 -3.27 20.97
CA ALA A 16 -11.27 -1.84 20.83
C ALA A 16 -10.29 -1.30 19.78
N ALA A 17 -10.47 -1.75 18.53
CA ALA A 17 -10.00 -0.98 17.38
C ALA A 17 -11.02 0.13 17.14
N SER A 18 -10.79 1.30 17.73
CA SER A 18 -11.61 2.49 17.47
C SER A 18 -11.32 2.99 16.05
N ILE A 19 -12.25 2.70 15.13
CA ILE A 19 -12.30 3.27 13.79
C ILE A 19 -12.81 4.71 13.94
N SER A 20 -11.93 5.69 13.81
CA SER A 20 -12.33 7.10 13.68
C SER A 20 -12.36 7.47 12.20
N SER A 21 -13.54 7.37 11.57
CA SER A 21 -13.80 7.99 10.25
C SER A 21 -14.00 9.50 10.46
N ILE A 22 -13.07 10.31 9.97
CA ILE A 22 -13.24 11.76 9.87
C ILE A 22 -13.70 12.06 8.45
N ASP A 23 -15.01 12.08 8.22
CA ASP A 23 -15.60 12.71 7.05
C ASP A 23 -15.54 14.22 7.26
N ARG A 24 -14.64 14.89 6.54
CA ARG A 24 -14.70 16.35 6.34
C ARG A 24 -15.03 16.60 4.87
N GLU A 25 -16.24 17.08 4.65
CA GLU A 25 -16.70 17.63 3.38
C GLU A 25 -15.75 18.74 2.90
N VAL A 26 -15.28 18.61 1.67
CA VAL A 26 -14.51 19.65 0.97
C VAL A 26 -15.50 20.50 0.17
N PRO A 27 -15.58 21.82 0.35
CA PRO A 27 -16.50 22.66 -0.41
C PRO A 27 -16.09 22.76 -1.88
N GLN A 28 -17.03 22.48 -2.78
CA GLN A 28 -16.88 22.73 -4.22
C GLN A 28 -16.96 24.23 -4.51
N VAL A 29 -15.98 24.76 -5.25
CA VAL A 29 -16.00 26.13 -5.78
C VAL A 29 -16.67 26.10 -7.15
N ASN A 30 -17.87 26.68 -7.25
CA ASN A 30 -18.60 26.85 -8.50
C ASN A 30 -17.95 27.96 -9.36
N ALA A 31 -17.60 27.62 -10.60
CA ALA A 31 -17.27 28.57 -11.64
C ALA A 31 -18.49 28.79 -12.54
N THR A 32 -19.03 30.01 -12.55
CA THR A 32 -19.96 30.49 -13.58
C THR A 32 -19.34 31.70 -14.26
N GLY A 33 -19.23 31.65 -15.58
CA GLY A 33 -18.56 32.66 -16.39
C GLY A 33 -19.47 33.71 -17.04
N SER A 34 -18.85 34.40 -17.99
CA SER A 34 -19.39 35.24 -19.09
C SER A 34 -19.47 36.75 -18.87
N GLY A 35 -18.94 37.50 -19.86
CA GLY A 35 -19.49 38.82 -20.23
C GLY A 35 -18.49 39.92 -20.62
N TYR A 36 -18.22 40.06 -21.92
CA TYR A 36 -17.50 41.15 -22.59
C TYR A 36 -18.13 42.56 -22.39
N THR A 37 -17.35 43.65 -22.45
CA THR A 37 -17.36 44.70 -23.52
C THR A 37 -16.50 45.95 -23.22
N LYS A 38 -16.06 46.61 -24.30
CA LYS A 38 -15.13 47.76 -24.46
C LYS A 38 -15.75 49.13 -24.11
N GLY A 39 -14.90 50.12 -23.81
CA GLY A 39 -15.22 51.55 -23.94
C GLY A 39 -14.02 52.48 -23.70
N ARG A 40 -13.74 53.39 -24.64
CA ARG A 40 -12.60 54.33 -24.70
C ARG A 40 -12.96 55.74 -24.17
N SER A 41 -11.90 56.49 -23.84
CA SER A 41 -11.64 57.94 -24.00
C SER A 41 -12.20 59.00 -23.04
N ALA A 42 -11.23 59.69 -22.40
CA ALA A 42 -10.99 61.14 -22.27
C ALA A 42 -12.00 62.07 -21.57
N LEU A 43 -11.55 62.81 -20.55
CA LEU A 43 -11.31 64.27 -20.62
C LEU A 43 -10.59 64.80 -19.36
N SER A 44 -9.74 65.80 -19.57
CA SER A 44 -9.10 66.68 -18.57
C SER A 44 -10.16 67.60 -17.91
N SER A 45 -10.00 68.20 -16.73
CA SER A 45 -8.97 69.16 -16.33
C SER A 45 -9.34 69.78 -14.95
N HIS A 46 -8.37 70.43 -14.28
CA HIS A 46 -8.52 71.44 -13.20
C HIS A 46 -8.87 70.89 -11.79
N THR A 47 -8.21 71.18 -10.67
CA THR A 47 -7.25 72.21 -10.20
C THR A 47 -6.54 71.60 -8.97
N GLY A 48 -5.25 71.78 -8.72
CA GLY A 48 -4.73 72.91 -7.93
C GLY A 48 -4.75 72.63 -6.40
N ARG A 49 -3.56 72.47 -5.80
CA ARG A 49 -3.20 72.44 -4.35
C ARG A 49 -3.27 71.08 -3.62
N ALA A 50 -2.10 70.47 -3.44
CA ALA A 50 -1.62 69.90 -2.15
C ALA A 50 -0.30 69.15 -2.39
N ARG A 51 0.79 69.88 -2.67
CA ARG A 51 2.17 69.41 -2.48
C ARG A 51 2.77 70.34 -1.43
N HIS A 52 3.24 69.74 -0.34
CA HIS A 52 3.96 70.29 0.83
C HIS A 52 3.24 69.94 2.12
N ALA A 53 3.63 68.81 2.73
CA ALA A 53 3.74 68.59 4.18
C ALA A 53 3.70 67.09 4.52
N VAL A 54 4.71 66.30 4.16
CA VAL A 54 5.07 65.09 4.93
C VAL A 54 6.57 64.76 4.73
N GLU A 55 7.43 65.67 5.15
CA GLU A 55 8.82 65.35 5.53
C GLU A 55 9.08 66.17 6.81
N HIS A 56 9.64 65.53 7.84
CA HIS A 56 9.78 66.00 9.23
C HIS A 56 8.64 65.68 10.22
N VAL A 57 8.49 64.41 10.57
CA VAL A 57 8.43 64.00 11.99
C VAL A 57 9.19 62.68 12.15
N SER A 58 10.47 62.79 12.48
CA SER A 58 11.22 61.73 13.13
C SER A 58 11.53 62.17 14.55
N LYS A 59 11.53 61.21 15.48
CA LYS A 59 12.01 61.26 16.88
C LYS A 59 10.99 61.70 17.92
N ALA A 60 10.41 60.72 18.62
CA ALA A 60 10.62 60.51 20.06
C ALA A 60 9.65 59.47 20.63
N ILE A 61 9.95 58.16 20.49
CA ILE A 61 9.62 57.14 21.52
C ILE A 61 10.69 56.04 21.41
N GLN A 62 11.83 56.23 22.09
CA GLN A 62 12.68 55.11 22.50
C GLN A 62 12.15 54.64 23.85
N VAL A 63 11.42 53.52 23.86
CA VAL A 63 11.22 52.72 25.07
C VAL A 63 11.88 51.37 24.83
N ASN A 64 12.87 51.09 25.68
CA ASN A 64 13.61 49.85 25.78
C ASN A 64 12.69 48.63 25.82
N GLY A 65 12.69 47.85 24.74
CA GLY A 65 12.22 46.48 24.74
C GLY A 65 13.11 45.68 23.81
N LYS A 66 14.03 44.88 24.36
CA LYS A 66 14.80 43.88 23.58
C LYS A 66 13.81 42.84 23.02
N GLY A 67 13.19 43.16 21.89
CA GLY A 67 12.41 42.21 21.11
C GLY A 67 13.35 41.12 20.60
N LYS A 68 13.33 39.94 21.23
CA LYS A 68 13.96 38.74 20.68
C LYS A 68 13.43 38.56 19.25
N LYS A 69 14.26 38.80 18.23
CA LYS A 69 13.98 38.37 16.85
C LYS A 69 13.63 36.89 16.93
N ARG A 70 12.37 36.51 16.68
CA ARG A 70 11.98 35.09 16.57
C ARG A 70 12.84 34.51 15.45
N ARG A 71 13.83 33.68 15.79
CA ARG A 71 14.62 32.93 14.80
C ARG A 71 13.61 32.17 13.95
N ARG A 72 13.55 32.47 12.65
CA ARG A 72 12.77 31.67 11.70
C ARG A 72 13.28 30.24 11.83
N LYS A 73 12.38 29.28 12.04
CA LYS A 73 12.75 27.87 12.06
C LYS A 73 13.42 27.55 10.72
N PRO A 74 14.53 26.80 10.71
CA PRO A 74 15.15 26.40 9.45
C PRO A 74 14.14 25.64 8.59
N PRO A 75 14.20 25.78 7.25
CA PRO A 75 13.33 25.04 6.36
C PRO A 75 13.52 23.53 6.56
N ILE A 76 12.45 22.76 6.40
CA ILE A 76 12.52 21.30 6.43
C ILE A 76 13.03 20.86 5.05
N THR A 77 14.08 20.03 5.05
CA THR A 77 14.69 19.54 3.81
C THR A 77 14.28 18.11 3.51
N ALA A 78 14.30 17.73 2.23
CA ALA A 78 14.05 16.38 1.76
C ALA A 78 15.13 15.93 0.78
N HIS A 79 15.65 14.72 1.00
CA HIS A 79 16.60 14.08 0.11
C HIS A 79 15.88 13.11 -0.83
N LEU A 80 15.99 13.34 -2.15
CA LEU A 80 15.26 12.60 -3.17
C LEU A 80 16.16 11.79 -4.13
N GLY A 81 17.47 11.67 -3.87
CA GLY A 81 18.39 10.90 -4.72
C GLY A 81 17.97 9.42 -4.91
N GLY A 82 17.22 8.87 -3.95
CA GLY A 82 16.74 7.49 -4.00
C GLY A 82 15.43 7.27 -4.78
N THR A 83 14.72 8.30 -5.25
CA THR A 83 13.46 8.12 -6.00
C THR A 83 13.66 8.28 -7.50
N ARG A 84 12.97 7.45 -8.29
CA ARG A 84 12.87 7.55 -9.75
C ARG A 84 11.51 8.08 -10.22
N TYR A 85 10.65 8.47 -9.28
CA TYR A 85 9.26 8.81 -9.55
C TYR A 85 9.05 10.32 -9.38
N ASP A 86 8.74 11.00 -10.48
CA ASP A 86 8.51 12.46 -10.51
C ASP A 86 7.39 12.90 -9.57
N ILE A 87 6.36 12.07 -9.42
CA ILE A 87 5.24 12.37 -8.51
C ILE A 87 5.69 12.56 -7.07
N VAL A 88 6.74 11.85 -6.62
CA VAL A 88 7.28 12.02 -5.26
C VAL A 88 7.91 13.40 -5.13
N ARG A 89 8.66 13.85 -6.14
CA ARG A 89 9.27 15.18 -6.17
C ARG A 89 8.20 16.27 -6.12
N ILE A 90 7.20 16.18 -6.99
CA ILE A 90 6.08 17.12 -7.05
C ILE A 90 5.37 17.22 -5.70
N MET A 91 5.07 16.09 -5.06
CA MET A 91 4.36 16.09 -3.77
C MET A 91 5.22 16.67 -2.64
N VAL A 92 6.51 16.38 -2.61
CA VAL A 92 7.45 16.91 -1.60
C VAL A 92 7.58 18.44 -1.72
N GLU A 93 7.66 18.97 -2.94
CA GLU A 93 7.66 20.41 -3.22
C GLU A 93 6.32 21.06 -2.81
N GLN A 94 5.19 20.43 -3.14
CA GLN A 94 3.86 20.90 -2.74
C GLN A 94 3.67 20.93 -1.22
N CYS A 95 4.31 20.00 -0.49
CA CYS A 95 4.34 20.00 0.97
C CYS A 95 5.29 21.05 1.57
N GLY A 96 6.00 21.83 0.75
CA GLY A 96 6.87 22.92 1.19
C GLY A 96 8.26 22.49 1.69
N PHE A 97 8.71 21.28 1.32
CA PHE A 97 10.07 20.85 1.61
C PHE A 97 11.06 21.46 0.63
N VAL A 98 12.27 21.75 1.12
CA VAL A 98 13.39 22.17 0.27
C VAL A 98 14.19 20.93 -0.14
N ILE A 99 14.30 20.67 -1.43
CA ILE A 99 15.06 19.52 -1.94
C ILE A 99 16.55 19.79 -1.78
N SER A 100 17.28 18.87 -1.15
CA SER A 100 18.74 18.92 -1.07
C SER A 100 19.38 18.33 -2.33
N GLU A 101 20.46 18.94 -2.82
CA GLU A 101 21.20 18.53 -4.02
C GLU A 101 22.27 17.46 -3.76
N GLU A 102 22.22 16.74 -2.64
CA GLU A 102 23.18 15.67 -2.38
C GLU A 102 22.89 14.44 -3.28
N ASP A 103 23.89 14.03 -4.07
CA ASP A 103 23.82 12.92 -5.02
C ASP A 103 24.08 11.58 -4.33
N ASP A 104 23.09 11.06 -3.62
CA ASP A 104 23.11 9.68 -3.14
C ASP A 104 22.23 8.82 -4.05
N ALA A 105 22.84 8.23 -5.09
CA ALA A 105 22.16 7.47 -6.16
C ALA A 105 21.60 6.10 -5.72
N ASN A 106 21.75 5.73 -4.45
CA ASN A 106 21.27 4.45 -3.93
C ASN A 106 19.79 4.55 -3.53
N CYS A 107 18.92 3.97 -4.35
CA CYS A 107 17.48 3.83 -4.09
C CYS A 107 17.15 2.85 -2.95
N PHE A 108 18.11 2.03 -2.52
CA PHE A 108 17.90 1.00 -1.49
C PHE A 108 18.17 1.55 -0.09
N VAL A 109 17.21 1.34 0.82
CA VAL A 109 17.36 1.67 2.23
C VAL A 109 17.92 0.46 2.97
N SER A 110 19.22 0.50 3.28
CA SER A 110 19.88 -0.55 4.06
C SER A 110 19.70 -0.37 5.57
N THR A 111 19.94 -1.44 6.33
CA THR A 111 19.91 -1.43 7.80
C THR A 111 20.98 -0.51 8.39
N GLU A 112 22.14 -0.43 7.75
CA GLU A 112 23.25 0.44 8.14
C GLU A 112 22.81 1.91 8.02
N ARG A 113 22.18 2.26 6.89
CA ARG A 113 21.65 3.60 6.66
C ARG A 113 20.64 4.02 7.72
N ILE A 114 19.75 3.12 8.14
CA ILE A 114 18.77 3.38 9.21
C ILE A 114 19.46 3.62 10.56
N SER A 115 20.56 2.91 10.80
CA SER A 115 21.32 3.01 12.05
C SER A 115 22.04 4.37 12.18
N GLU A 116 22.49 4.93 11.06
CA GLU A 116 23.17 6.23 10.99
C GLU A 116 22.24 7.45 11.16
N LEU A 117 20.92 7.26 11.08
CA LEU A 117 19.96 8.37 11.15
C LEU A 117 20.01 9.09 12.50
N LYS A 118 19.85 10.41 12.48
CA LYS A 118 19.63 11.21 13.68
C LYS A 118 18.16 11.11 14.12
N PRO A 119 17.82 11.32 15.41
CA PRO A 119 16.45 11.14 15.91
C PRO A 119 15.37 11.96 15.20
N TYR A 120 15.74 13.10 14.60
CA TYR A 120 14.82 13.98 13.86
C TYR A 120 14.65 13.60 12.39
N GLN A 121 15.53 12.75 11.84
CA GLN A 121 15.43 12.31 10.45
C GLN A 121 14.32 11.27 10.32
N LYS A 122 13.76 11.16 9.11
CA LYS A 122 12.75 10.16 8.76
C LYS A 122 13.16 9.45 7.48
N ILE A 123 12.81 8.18 7.38
CA ILE A 123 13.06 7.35 6.20
C ILE A 123 11.83 6.50 5.88
N ASN A 124 11.60 6.23 4.60
CA ASN A 124 10.36 5.66 4.07
C ASN A 124 10.34 4.11 4.01
N HIS A 125 11.19 3.43 4.79
CA HIS A 125 11.20 1.98 4.91
C HIS A 125 11.50 1.54 6.35
N PHE A 126 10.88 0.45 6.79
CA PHE A 126 11.26 -0.25 8.02
C PHE A 126 12.28 -1.37 7.74
N PRO A 127 13.25 -1.60 8.64
CA PRO A 127 14.08 -2.79 8.56
C PRO A 127 13.23 -4.03 8.90
N GLY A 128 13.48 -5.14 8.19
CA GLY A 128 12.77 -6.40 8.42
C GLY A 128 11.41 -6.54 7.74
N MET A 129 10.92 -5.51 7.02
CA MET A 129 9.64 -5.59 6.29
C MET A 129 9.64 -6.65 5.16
N GLY A 130 10.84 -7.05 4.70
CA GLY A 130 11.04 -8.16 3.77
C GLY A 130 10.40 -9.49 4.21
N GLU A 131 10.11 -9.67 5.51
CA GLU A 131 9.44 -10.85 6.05
C GLU A 131 7.98 -11.02 5.57
N ILE A 132 7.36 -9.95 5.06
CA ILE A 132 6.05 -10.00 4.39
C ILE A 132 6.07 -9.52 2.94
N CYS A 133 7.06 -8.71 2.53
CA CYS A 133 7.17 -8.25 1.14
C CYS A 133 7.79 -9.29 0.20
N ARG A 134 8.58 -10.25 0.72
CA ARG A 134 9.05 -11.39 -0.08
C ARG A 134 8.03 -12.52 -0.05
N LYS A 135 7.71 -13.09 -1.22
CA LYS A 135 6.67 -14.12 -1.37
C LYS A 135 6.94 -15.38 -0.54
N ASP A 136 8.20 -15.81 -0.50
CA ASP A 136 8.64 -16.97 0.28
C ASP A 136 8.60 -16.72 1.79
N CYS A 137 9.07 -15.55 2.26
CA CYS A 137 8.96 -15.18 3.67
C CYS A 137 7.49 -15.02 4.12
N LEU A 138 6.67 -14.35 3.30
CA LEU A 138 5.24 -14.17 3.55
C LEU A 138 4.53 -15.52 3.71
N ALA A 139 4.73 -16.43 2.75
CA ALA A 139 4.14 -17.76 2.79
C ALA A 139 4.56 -18.53 4.04
N ARG A 140 5.86 -18.51 4.37
CA ARG A 140 6.42 -19.19 5.54
C ARG A 140 5.85 -18.65 6.85
N ASN A 141 5.77 -17.34 6.99
CA ASN A 141 5.35 -16.70 8.24
C ASN A 141 3.84 -16.79 8.44
N ILE A 142 3.04 -16.65 7.37
CA ILE A 142 1.59 -16.93 7.43
C ILE A 142 1.34 -18.40 7.76
N ALA A 143 2.08 -19.34 7.16
CA ALA A 143 1.92 -20.77 7.46
C ALA A 143 2.19 -21.11 8.93
N LYS A 144 3.14 -20.43 9.59
CA LYS A 144 3.34 -20.57 11.05
C LYS A 144 2.12 -20.07 11.82
N MET A 145 1.58 -18.91 11.46
CA MET A 145 0.38 -18.37 12.11
C MET A 145 -0.86 -19.23 11.88
N CYS A 146 -1.04 -19.80 10.67
CA CYS A 146 -2.11 -20.75 10.38
C CYS A 146 -2.06 -22.02 11.25
N LYS A 147 -0.87 -22.49 11.65
CA LYS A 147 -0.73 -23.66 12.53
C LYS A 147 -1.20 -23.36 13.96
N ILE A 148 -0.98 -22.12 14.43
CA ILE A 148 -1.34 -21.70 15.78
C ILE A 148 -2.81 -21.24 15.83
N HIS A 149 -3.26 -20.51 14.80
CA HIS A 149 -4.57 -19.89 14.69
C HIS A 149 -5.23 -20.23 13.34
N PRO A 150 -5.64 -21.48 13.13
CA PRO A 150 -6.13 -21.97 11.83
C PRO A 150 -7.45 -21.34 11.39
N GLU A 151 -8.26 -20.79 12.29
CA GLU A 151 -9.52 -20.13 11.94
C GLU A 151 -9.32 -18.67 11.51
N GLU A 152 -8.28 -18.02 12.04
CA GLU A 152 -8.04 -16.59 11.84
C GLU A 152 -7.14 -16.28 10.65
N TYR A 153 -6.16 -17.14 10.35
CA TYR A 153 -5.07 -16.85 9.40
C TYR A 153 -5.25 -17.50 8.03
N GLN A 154 -6.45 -17.97 7.68
CA GLN A 154 -6.77 -18.41 6.31
C GLN A 154 -6.93 -17.21 5.34
N ILE A 155 -5.97 -16.30 5.35
CA ILE A 155 -5.97 -15.05 4.57
C ILE A 155 -5.15 -15.18 3.28
N LEU A 156 -4.31 -16.22 3.18
CA LEU A 156 -3.50 -16.55 2.01
C LEU A 156 -3.99 -17.88 1.41
N PRO A 157 -4.06 -18.02 0.07
CA PRO A 157 -4.27 -19.32 -0.55
C PRO A 157 -3.19 -20.31 -0.13
N LYS A 158 -3.48 -21.62 -0.16
CA LYS A 158 -2.49 -22.63 0.20
C LYS A 158 -1.25 -22.46 -0.68
N THR A 159 -0.10 -22.36 -0.03
CA THR A 159 1.15 -21.96 -0.66
C THR A 159 2.27 -22.88 -0.18
N TRP A 160 3.17 -23.25 -1.10
CA TRP A 160 4.33 -24.09 -0.87
C TRP A 160 5.58 -23.43 -1.47
N ILE A 161 6.69 -23.53 -0.76
CA ILE A 161 7.98 -22.96 -1.15
C ILE A 161 8.88 -24.08 -1.68
N PHE A 162 9.22 -24.01 -2.97
CA PHE A 162 10.10 -24.98 -3.62
C PHE A 162 11.56 -24.54 -3.53
N PRO A 163 12.51 -25.48 -3.43
CA PRO A 163 12.32 -26.94 -3.38
C PRO A 163 11.95 -27.50 -1.98
N SER A 164 12.03 -26.69 -0.93
CA SER A 164 11.93 -27.14 0.47
C SER A 164 10.65 -27.90 0.85
N GLU A 165 9.51 -27.52 0.25
CA GLU A 165 8.20 -28.06 0.59
C GLU A 165 7.62 -28.95 -0.53
N TYR A 166 8.46 -29.36 -1.48
CA TYR A 166 8.05 -30.18 -2.62
C TYR A 166 7.37 -31.49 -2.19
N GLY A 167 7.95 -32.21 -1.21
CA GLY A 167 7.35 -33.45 -0.71
C GLY A 167 5.97 -33.25 -0.06
N ILE A 168 5.77 -32.12 0.62
CA ILE A 168 4.47 -31.74 1.22
C ILE A 168 3.45 -31.45 0.11
N PHE A 169 3.87 -30.71 -0.91
CA PHE A 169 3.05 -30.43 -2.09
C PHE A 169 2.65 -31.71 -2.83
N GLN A 170 3.57 -32.67 -3.02
CA GLN A 170 3.27 -33.95 -3.67
C GLN A 170 2.24 -34.76 -2.89
N ASN A 171 2.33 -34.78 -1.55
CA ASN A 171 1.32 -35.43 -0.71
C ASN A 171 -0.06 -34.81 -0.92
N TYR A 172 -0.11 -33.48 -0.97
CA TYR A 172 -1.34 -32.75 -1.25
C TYR A 172 -1.91 -33.05 -2.64
N ALA A 173 -1.06 -33.04 -3.67
CA ALA A 173 -1.46 -33.37 -5.04
C ALA A 173 -1.99 -34.80 -5.17
N ARG A 174 -1.37 -35.77 -4.49
CA ARG A 174 -1.86 -37.16 -4.42
C ARG A 174 -3.21 -37.25 -3.73
N GLU A 175 -3.42 -36.50 -2.65
CA GLU A 175 -4.71 -36.46 -1.96
C GLU A 175 -5.82 -35.87 -2.84
N LEU A 176 -5.52 -34.78 -3.56
CA LEU A 176 -6.45 -34.17 -4.52
C LEU A 176 -6.88 -35.18 -5.58
N ARG A 177 -5.94 -35.94 -6.15
CA ARG A 177 -6.24 -37.03 -7.10
C ARG A 177 -7.13 -38.10 -6.52
N ARG A 178 -6.81 -38.59 -5.32
CA ARG A 178 -7.64 -39.59 -4.63
C ARG A 178 -9.08 -39.09 -4.44
N LYS A 179 -9.24 -37.80 -4.14
CA LYS A 179 -10.55 -37.15 -4.01
C LYS A 179 -11.19 -36.72 -5.34
N LYS A 180 -10.57 -37.04 -6.49
CA LYS A 180 -10.98 -36.60 -7.84
C LYS A 180 -11.21 -35.08 -7.93
N LYS A 181 -10.41 -34.30 -7.20
CA LYS A 181 -10.45 -32.84 -7.20
C LYS A 181 -9.36 -32.31 -8.11
N ASN A 182 -9.76 -31.58 -9.14
CA ASN A 182 -8.84 -30.88 -10.02
C ASN A 182 -8.65 -29.46 -9.49
N ARG A 183 -7.40 -29.09 -9.21
CA ARG A 183 -7.00 -27.74 -8.78
C ARG A 183 -5.98 -27.20 -9.77
N THR A 184 -6.04 -25.88 -9.97
CA THR A 184 -5.02 -25.15 -10.72
C THR A 184 -4.05 -24.52 -9.72
N PHE A 185 -2.77 -24.53 -10.06
CA PHE A 185 -1.69 -23.94 -9.29
C PHE A 185 -1.07 -22.80 -10.10
N ILE A 186 -0.68 -21.74 -9.40
CA ILE A 186 0.09 -20.63 -9.94
C ILE A 186 1.50 -20.71 -9.36
N VAL A 187 2.50 -20.72 -10.25
CA VAL A 187 3.91 -20.75 -9.88
C VAL A 187 4.47 -19.36 -10.09
N LYS A 188 5.16 -18.84 -9.08
CA LYS A 188 5.72 -17.50 -9.06
C LYS A 188 7.19 -17.58 -8.67
N PRO A 189 8.11 -16.83 -9.28
CA PRO A 189 9.47 -16.72 -8.77
C PRO A 189 9.45 -16.05 -7.39
N ALA A 190 10.24 -16.54 -6.43
CA ALA A 190 10.19 -16.02 -5.06
C ALA A 190 10.58 -14.54 -4.97
N ASN A 191 11.57 -14.12 -5.78
CA ASN A 191 12.04 -12.74 -5.89
C ASN A 191 11.48 -12.02 -7.13
N GLY A 192 10.47 -12.59 -7.78
CA GLY A 192 9.86 -12.04 -8.99
C GLY A 192 8.93 -10.87 -8.68
N ALA A 193 8.87 -9.93 -9.61
CA ALA A 193 7.94 -8.81 -9.62
C ALA A 193 7.30 -8.65 -11.01
N MET A 194 6.27 -7.81 -11.12
CA MET A 194 5.67 -7.41 -12.41
C MET A 194 5.06 -8.56 -13.23
N GLY A 195 4.72 -9.69 -12.60
CA GLY A 195 4.15 -10.84 -13.31
C GLY A 195 5.15 -11.66 -14.14
N ASN A 196 6.44 -11.33 -14.09
CA ASN A 196 7.46 -12.04 -14.87
C ASN A 196 7.71 -13.45 -14.29
N GLY A 197 7.76 -14.45 -15.18
CA GLY A 197 8.01 -15.84 -14.81
C GLY A 197 6.84 -16.53 -14.12
N ILE A 198 5.63 -15.96 -14.19
CA ILE A 198 4.42 -16.59 -13.65
C ILE A 198 3.85 -17.57 -14.68
N SER A 199 3.52 -18.78 -14.22
CA SER A 199 2.89 -19.81 -15.05
C SER A 199 1.82 -20.55 -14.27
N LEU A 200 0.83 -21.10 -15.00
CA LEU A 200 -0.27 -21.86 -14.43
C LEU A 200 -0.12 -23.34 -14.77
N TYR A 201 -0.41 -24.20 -13.80
CA TYR A 201 -0.32 -25.65 -13.95
C TYR A 201 -1.55 -26.32 -13.36
N ARG A 202 -2.10 -27.31 -14.09
CA ARG A 202 -3.17 -28.20 -13.58
C ARG A 202 -2.65 -29.58 -13.18
N LEU A 203 -1.48 -29.96 -13.69
CA LEU A 203 -0.80 -31.20 -13.36
C LEU A 203 0.41 -30.90 -12.48
N ALA A 204 0.40 -31.45 -11.26
CA ALA A 204 1.45 -31.24 -10.28
C ALA A 204 2.83 -31.71 -10.76
N GLU A 205 2.91 -32.72 -11.64
CA GLU A 205 4.16 -33.24 -12.20
C GLU A 205 4.82 -32.28 -13.18
N LYS A 206 4.03 -31.41 -13.82
CA LYS A 206 4.56 -30.46 -14.80
C LYS A 206 5.23 -29.25 -14.14
N ILE A 207 5.12 -29.11 -12.82
CA ILE A 207 5.69 -27.99 -12.08
C ILE A 207 7.21 -28.21 -11.92
N PRO A 208 8.06 -27.24 -12.34
CA PRO A 208 9.51 -27.31 -12.14
C PRO A 208 9.88 -27.44 -10.66
N GLN A 209 10.79 -28.37 -10.35
CA GLN A 209 11.09 -28.77 -8.96
C GLN A 209 12.32 -28.06 -8.39
N ASN A 210 13.30 -27.72 -9.24
CA ASN A 210 14.62 -27.26 -8.81
C ASN A 210 14.72 -25.74 -8.67
N ASP A 211 13.69 -25.01 -9.09
CA ASP A 211 13.70 -23.56 -9.09
C ASP A 211 13.19 -23.01 -7.75
N HIS A 212 13.84 -21.95 -7.25
CA HIS A 212 13.38 -21.25 -6.04
C HIS A 212 12.11 -20.45 -6.32
N THR A 213 10.98 -21.15 -6.18
CA THR A 213 9.65 -20.68 -6.59
C THR A 213 8.63 -20.86 -5.46
N VAL A 214 7.57 -20.09 -5.56
CA VAL A 214 6.40 -20.18 -4.70
C VAL A 214 5.26 -20.77 -5.52
N VAL A 215 4.82 -21.96 -5.16
CA VAL A 215 3.67 -22.66 -5.75
C VAL A 215 2.45 -22.37 -4.88
N GLN A 216 1.39 -21.84 -5.47
CA GLN A 216 0.21 -21.42 -4.74
C GLN A 216 -1.06 -21.96 -5.40
N GLU A 217 -2.08 -22.32 -4.61
CA GLU A 217 -3.41 -22.63 -5.16
C GLU A 217 -3.97 -21.41 -5.87
N TYR A 218 -4.38 -21.60 -7.13
CA TYR A 218 -4.98 -20.55 -7.91
C TYR A 218 -6.46 -20.38 -7.53
N ILE A 219 -6.88 -19.13 -7.34
CA ILE A 219 -8.29 -18.78 -7.12
C ILE A 219 -9.01 -18.83 -8.48
N ASP A 220 -9.67 -19.96 -8.73
CA ASP A 220 -10.34 -20.31 -9.99
C ASP A 220 -11.75 -19.68 -10.15
N ARG A 221 -12.29 -19.11 -9.08
CA ARG A 221 -13.57 -18.40 -9.07
C ARG A 221 -13.44 -17.03 -8.42
N PRO A 222 -12.69 -16.10 -9.04
CA PRO A 222 -12.61 -14.73 -8.55
C PRO A 222 -13.96 -14.01 -8.68
N PHE A 223 -14.16 -12.94 -7.93
CA PHE A 223 -15.17 -11.95 -8.22
C PHE A 223 -14.84 -11.30 -9.56
N LEU A 224 -15.84 -11.12 -10.42
CA LEU A 224 -15.67 -10.55 -11.75
C LEU A 224 -16.40 -9.22 -11.84
N VAL A 225 -15.71 -8.19 -12.33
CA VAL A 225 -16.32 -6.92 -12.69
C VAL A 225 -16.47 -6.93 -14.20
N GLU A 226 -17.71 -6.82 -14.69
CA GLU A 226 -17.99 -6.82 -16.15
C GLU A 226 -17.42 -8.05 -16.89
N GLN A 227 -17.37 -9.22 -16.23
CA GLN A 227 -16.77 -10.48 -16.73
C GLN A 227 -15.23 -10.51 -16.78
N TYR A 228 -14.55 -9.47 -16.34
CA TYR A 228 -13.10 -9.43 -16.23
C TYR A 228 -12.65 -9.79 -14.81
N LYS A 229 -11.53 -10.51 -14.73
CA LYS A 229 -10.84 -10.75 -13.45
C LYS A 229 -10.23 -9.44 -12.98
N CYS A 230 -10.31 -9.16 -11.69
CA CYS A 230 -9.69 -7.98 -11.10
C CYS A 230 -8.96 -8.31 -9.79
N ASP A 231 -7.95 -7.51 -9.49
CA ASP A 231 -7.34 -7.44 -8.16
C ASP A 231 -7.29 -5.99 -7.67
N MET A 232 -7.13 -5.81 -6.37
CA MET A 232 -7.07 -4.52 -5.70
C MET A 232 -5.66 -4.26 -5.18
N ARG A 233 -5.07 -3.13 -5.60
CA ARG A 233 -3.91 -2.52 -4.97
C ARG A 233 -4.39 -1.54 -3.91
N ILE A 234 -4.21 -1.89 -2.65
CA ILE A 234 -4.57 -1.07 -1.49
C ILE A 234 -3.28 -0.53 -0.85
N TYR A 235 -3.29 0.78 -0.53
CA TYR A 235 -2.15 1.42 0.10
C TYR A 235 -2.33 1.48 1.61
N ALA A 236 -1.35 0.95 2.34
CA ALA A 236 -1.29 1.04 3.79
C ALA A 236 -0.03 1.81 4.23
N LEU A 237 -0.21 2.82 5.08
CA LEU A 237 0.89 3.57 5.69
C LEU A 237 1.14 3.05 7.10
N VAL A 238 2.33 2.53 7.35
CA VAL A 238 2.83 2.23 8.69
C VAL A 238 3.67 3.39 9.15
N THR A 239 3.29 4.08 10.23
CA THR A 239 4.06 5.24 10.74
C THR A 239 4.93 4.91 11.95
N SER A 240 4.68 3.76 12.58
CA SER A 240 5.41 3.30 13.74
C SER A 240 5.25 1.80 13.90
N CYS A 241 6.31 1.12 14.35
CA CYS A 241 6.25 -0.27 14.81
C CYS A 241 6.24 -0.38 16.34
N ASP A 242 6.49 0.72 17.08
CA ASP A 242 6.54 0.72 18.55
C ASP A 242 5.99 2.04 19.14
N PRO A 243 4.66 2.13 19.43
CA PRO A 243 3.62 1.14 19.17
C PRO A 243 3.29 1.03 17.67
N LEU A 244 2.72 -0.10 17.25
CA LEU A 244 2.28 -0.32 15.86
C LEU A 244 1.14 0.65 15.48
N LYS A 245 1.34 1.45 14.43
CA LYS A 245 0.36 2.40 13.90
C LYS A 245 0.20 2.21 12.40
N ILE A 246 -1.02 1.84 12.00
CA ILE A 246 -1.38 1.49 10.61
C ILE A 246 -2.49 2.41 10.15
N PHE A 247 -2.36 2.97 8.95
CA PHE A 247 -3.36 3.79 8.29
C PHE A 247 -3.66 3.18 6.94
N LEU A 248 -4.94 2.98 6.63
CA LEU A 248 -5.37 2.54 5.31
C LEU A 248 -5.79 3.77 4.49
N TYR A 249 -5.30 3.86 3.27
CA TYR A 249 -5.76 4.89 2.35
C TYR A 249 -7.17 4.55 1.87
N ASN A 250 -8.04 5.57 1.78
CA ASN A 250 -9.45 5.40 1.43
C ASN A 250 -9.70 5.20 -0.08
N ASP A 251 -8.64 4.98 -0.85
CA ASP A 251 -8.68 4.68 -2.26
C ASP A 251 -7.50 3.78 -2.65
N GLY A 252 -7.46 3.34 -3.90
CA GLY A 252 -6.42 2.48 -4.43
C GLY A 252 -6.62 2.26 -5.91
N LEU A 253 -6.05 1.17 -6.43
CA LEU A 253 -6.21 0.80 -7.83
C LEU A 253 -6.93 -0.52 -7.94
N LEU A 254 -8.03 -0.56 -8.69
CA LEU A 254 -8.60 -1.77 -9.24
C LEU A 254 -7.89 -2.07 -10.56
N ARG A 255 -7.19 -3.21 -10.63
CA ARG A 255 -6.49 -3.66 -11.83
C ARG A 255 -7.31 -4.74 -12.51
N MET A 256 -7.78 -4.44 -13.71
CA MET A 256 -8.61 -5.34 -14.52
C MET A 256 -7.74 -6.15 -15.49
N GLY A 257 -8.12 -7.39 -15.77
CA GLY A 257 -7.62 -8.10 -16.94
C GLY A 257 -8.13 -7.46 -18.23
N THR A 258 -7.45 -7.71 -19.34
CA THR A 258 -7.86 -7.18 -20.67
C THR A 258 -8.68 -8.16 -21.49
N GLU A 259 -8.77 -9.41 -21.03
CA GLU A 259 -9.60 -10.47 -21.62
C GLU A 259 -10.64 -10.98 -20.61
N LYS A 260 -11.82 -11.35 -21.13
CA LYS A 260 -12.89 -11.91 -20.31
C LYS A 260 -12.44 -13.20 -19.64
N TYR A 261 -12.75 -13.32 -18.35
CA TYR A 261 -12.30 -14.43 -17.55
C TYR A 261 -13.02 -15.72 -17.92
N VAL A 262 -12.24 -16.75 -18.25
CA VAL A 262 -12.70 -18.14 -18.34
C VAL A 262 -11.99 -18.94 -17.27
N GLN A 263 -12.69 -19.90 -16.66
CA GLN A 263 -12.05 -20.76 -15.66
C GLN A 263 -10.86 -21.53 -16.27
N PRO A 264 -9.78 -21.73 -15.50
CA PRO A 264 -8.56 -22.35 -16.02
C PRO A 264 -8.82 -23.80 -16.46
N SER A 265 -8.40 -24.11 -17.67
CA SER A 265 -8.52 -25.38 -18.41
C SER A 265 -7.24 -25.62 -19.17
N GLU A 266 -6.96 -26.84 -19.61
CA GLU A 266 -5.69 -27.15 -20.28
C GLU A 266 -5.44 -26.31 -21.55
N VAL A 267 -6.49 -25.78 -22.17
CA VAL A 267 -6.41 -24.98 -23.40
C VAL A 267 -6.19 -23.48 -23.16
N ASN A 268 -6.36 -22.96 -21.94
CA ASN A 268 -6.27 -21.52 -21.67
C ASN A 268 -5.26 -21.14 -20.58
N LEU A 269 -4.45 -22.08 -20.06
CA LEU A 269 -3.43 -21.78 -19.04
C LEU A 269 -2.40 -20.75 -19.52
N ASP A 270 -2.10 -20.75 -20.82
CA ASP A 270 -1.13 -19.86 -21.44
C ASP A 270 -1.74 -18.50 -21.83
N HIS A 271 -3.06 -18.33 -21.71
CA HIS A 271 -3.74 -17.07 -21.97
C HIS A 271 -3.61 -16.15 -20.75
N LEU A 272 -2.39 -15.62 -20.55
CA LEU A 272 -2.05 -14.89 -19.33
C LEU A 272 -2.82 -13.58 -19.15
N PHE A 273 -3.32 -12.95 -20.22
CA PHE A 273 -4.07 -11.68 -20.15
C PHE A 273 -5.43 -11.79 -19.42
N MET A 274 -6.10 -12.95 -19.44
CA MET A 274 -7.31 -13.19 -18.63
C MET A 274 -6.98 -13.62 -17.20
N HIS A 275 -5.80 -14.19 -16.98
CA HIS A 275 -5.45 -14.83 -15.71
C HIS A 275 -4.59 -13.95 -14.78
N LEU A 276 -3.81 -13.03 -15.35
CA LEU A 276 -2.96 -12.08 -14.65
C LEU A 276 -3.49 -10.66 -14.87
N THR A 277 -3.60 -9.90 -13.79
CA THR A 277 -4.16 -8.54 -13.76
C THR A 277 -3.06 -7.47 -13.66
N ASN A 278 -1.79 -7.88 -13.61
CA ASN A 278 -0.66 -6.97 -13.52
C ASN A 278 -0.63 -6.03 -14.75
N TYR A 279 -0.44 -4.73 -14.49
CA TYR A 279 -0.29 -3.72 -15.53
C TYR A 279 0.85 -4.03 -16.52
N SER A 280 1.98 -4.51 -16.01
CA SER A 280 3.16 -4.86 -16.81
C SER A 280 2.88 -5.93 -17.87
N VAL A 281 1.94 -6.84 -17.60
CA VAL A 281 1.50 -7.86 -18.56
C VAL A 281 0.47 -7.23 -19.50
N ASN A 282 -0.60 -6.67 -18.93
CA ASN A 282 -1.74 -6.21 -19.69
C ASN A 282 -1.47 -4.98 -20.57
N LYS A 283 -0.49 -4.12 -20.25
CA LYS A 283 -0.12 -2.96 -21.09
C LYS A 283 0.31 -3.32 -22.52
N HIS A 284 0.68 -4.58 -22.74
CA HIS A 284 1.07 -5.13 -24.04
C HIS A 284 -0.10 -5.76 -24.80
N SER A 285 -1.26 -5.90 -24.17
CA SER A 285 -2.47 -6.38 -24.82
C SER A 285 -3.02 -5.30 -25.77
N GLU A 286 -3.43 -5.70 -26.96
CA GLU A 286 -4.03 -4.79 -27.95
C GLU A 286 -5.35 -4.17 -27.46
N THR A 287 -6.06 -4.86 -26.55
CA THR A 287 -7.30 -4.40 -25.92
C THR A 287 -7.07 -3.58 -24.65
N TYR A 288 -5.82 -3.24 -24.33
CA TYR A 288 -5.54 -2.41 -23.15
C TYR A 288 -6.02 -0.98 -23.36
N GLU A 289 -7.14 -0.65 -22.71
CA GLU A 289 -7.68 0.69 -22.74
C GLU A 289 -6.96 1.58 -21.73
N LYS A 290 -6.03 2.40 -22.24
CA LYS A 290 -5.53 3.59 -21.54
C LYS A 290 -6.63 4.63 -21.54
N SER A 291 -7.49 4.59 -20.54
CA SER A 291 -8.44 5.68 -20.35
C SER A 291 -7.74 6.98 -19.93
N GLY A 292 -8.27 8.11 -20.41
CA GLY A 292 -7.95 9.46 -19.92
C GLY A 292 -8.68 9.86 -18.62
N THR A 293 -9.57 9.03 -18.07
CA THR A 293 -10.29 9.30 -16.81
C THR A 293 -10.02 8.21 -15.76
N VAL A 294 -10.19 8.57 -14.48
CA VAL A 294 -9.84 7.74 -13.31
C VAL A 294 -10.72 6.47 -13.19
N ASP A 295 -11.90 6.47 -13.82
CA ASP A 295 -12.94 5.46 -13.60
C ASP A 295 -13.26 4.61 -14.85
N THR A 296 -12.49 4.74 -15.93
CA THR A 296 -12.70 3.95 -17.15
C THR A 296 -11.41 3.24 -17.58
N GLY A 297 -11.52 2.28 -18.51
CA GLY A 297 -10.39 1.45 -18.96
C GLY A 297 -9.97 0.35 -17.98
N SER A 298 -8.78 -0.22 -18.20
CA SER A 298 -8.29 -1.43 -17.49
C SER A 298 -7.68 -1.14 -16.10
N LYS A 299 -7.64 0.12 -15.68
CA LYS A 299 -7.23 0.56 -14.34
C LYS A 299 -8.24 1.57 -13.84
N ARG A 300 -8.94 1.24 -12.75
CA ARG A 300 -10.01 2.07 -12.17
C ARG A 300 -9.72 2.37 -10.71
N SER A 301 -10.35 3.39 -10.13
CA SER A 301 -10.27 3.65 -8.69
C SER A 301 -10.96 2.57 -7.84
N LEU A 302 -10.58 2.43 -6.57
CA LEU A 302 -11.36 1.61 -5.64
C LEU A 302 -12.67 2.31 -5.25
N ARG A 303 -12.75 3.63 -5.40
CA ARG A 303 -14.02 4.38 -5.30
C ARG A 303 -15.02 3.91 -6.36
N TYR A 304 -14.60 3.79 -7.61
CA TYR A 304 -15.41 3.19 -8.67
C TYR A 304 -15.85 1.77 -8.29
N PHE A 305 -14.94 0.93 -7.80
CA PHE A 305 -15.28 -0.44 -7.38
C PHE A 305 -16.33 -0.46 -6.26
N ASN A 306 -16.20 0.41 -5.25
CA ASN A 306 -17.18 0.54 -4.18
C ASN A 306 -18.54 0.99 -4.69
N GLN A 307 -18.57 1.92 -5.65
CA GLN A 307 -19.81 2.34 -6.30
C GLN A 307 -20.43 1.17 -7.09
N TYR A 308 -19.63 0.45 -7.88
CA TYR A 308 -20.07 -0.73 -8.63
C TYR A 308 -20.70 -1.79 -7.72
N LEU A 309 -20.05 -2.10 -6.59
CA LEU A 309 -20.57 -3.05 -5.61
C LEU A 309 -21.92 -2.61 -5.01
N ARG A 310 -22.06 -1.33 -4.63
CA ARG A 310 -23.33 -0.79 -4.12
C ARG A 310 -24.45 -0.84 -5.14
N HIS A 311 -24.14 -0.60 -6.43
CA HIS A 311 -25.14 -0.67 -7.50
C HIS A 311 -25.61 -2.11 -7.78
N HIS A 312 -24.84 -3.12 -7.37
CA HIS A 312 -25.18 -4.54 -7.49
C HIS A 312 -25.57 -5.16 -6.13
N ASP A 313 -26.00 -4.33 -5.17
CA ASP A 313 -26.51 -4.74 -3.86
C ASP A 313 -25.55 -5.57 -3.00
N TYR A 314 -24.23 -5.34 -3.15
CA TYR A 314 -23.23 -5.93 -2.27
C TYR A 314 -22.94 -5.05 -1.04
N ASP A 315 -22.71 -5.71 0.11
CA ASP A 315 -22.29 -5.02 1.34
C ASP A 315 -20.81 -4.63 1.29
N VAL A 316 -20.58 -3.37 0.89
CA VAL A 316 -19.24 -2.77 0.85
C VAL A 316 -18.63 -2.64 2.24
N GLY A 317 -19.43 -2.40 3.29
CA GLY A 317 -18.94 -2.26 4.65
C GLY A 317 -18.32 -3.56 5.17
N ALA A 318 -19.05 -4.67 5.04
CA ALA A 318 -18.58 -6.00 5.43
C ALA A 318 -17.33 -6.45 4.65
N LEU A 319 -17.27 -6.14 3.34
CA LEU A 319 -16.09 -6.42 2.52
C LEU A 319 -14.86 -5.65 3.02
N TRP A 320 -14.98 -4.35 3.27
CA TRP A 320 -13.86 -3.55 3.75
C TRP A 320 -13.42 -3.93 5.16
N GLN A 321 -14.34 -4.31 6.05
CA GLN A 321 -13.98 -4.89 7.35
C GLN A 321 -13.11 -6.14 7.19
N SER A 322 -13.49 -7.04 6.27
CA SER A 322 -12.74 -8.26 5.99
C SER A 322 -11.37 -7.97 5.35
N ILE A 323 -11.29 -7.00 4.45
CA ILE A 323 -10.03 -6.54 3.83
C ILE A 323 -9.10 -5.94 4.89
N THR A 324 -9.63 -5.06 5.75
CA THR A 324 -8.88 -4.44 6.84
C THR A 324 -8.34 -5.48 7.79
N ASP A 325 -9.12 -6.51 8.12
CA ASP A 325 -8.70 -7.63 8.95
C ASP A 325 -7.52 -8.40 8.32
N VAL A 326 -7.58 -8.71 7.02
CA VAL A 326 -6.46 -9.32 6.27
C VAL A 326 -5.18 -8.47 6.39
N ILE A 327 -5.28 -7.15 6.20
CA ILE A 327 -4.12 -6.24 6.26
C ILE A 327 -3.53 -6.18 7.67
N ILE A 328 -4.37 -6.03 8.70
CA ILE A 328 -3.93 -5.98 10.10
C ILE A 328 -3.26 -7.29 10.49
N LYS A 329 -3.88 -8.44 10.21
CA LYS A 329 -3.31 -9.77 10.49
C LYS A 329 -1.97 -9.97 9.82
N THR A 330 -1.82 -9.50 8.57
CA THR A 330 -0.55 -9.55 7.84
C THR A 330 0.53 -8.72 8.51
N LEU A 331 0.21 -7.50 8.96
CA LEU A 331 1.16 -6.64 9.66
C LEU A 331 1.52 -7.15 11.07
N ILE A 332 0.59 -7.83 11.75
CA ILE A 332 0.87 -8.54 13.01
C ILE A 332 1.92 -9.65 12.80
N VAL A 333 1.87 -10.35 11.65
CA VAL A 333 2.89 -11.35 11.31
C VAL A 333 4.28 -10.72 11.17
N ALA A 334 4.37 -9.53 10.55
CA ALA A 334 5.64 -8.81 10.39
C ALA A 334 6.14 -8.15 11.68
N GLN A 335 5.23 -7.74 12.57
CA GLN A 335 5.50 -6.93 13.74
C GLN A 335 6.69 -7.38 14.60
N PRO A 336 6.82 -8.66 15.04
CA PRO A 336 7.97 -9.05 15.86
C PRO A 336 9.31 -8.95 15.12
N HIS A 337 9.31 -9.22 13.81
CA HIS A 337 10.50 -9.12 12.98
C HIS A 337 10.94 -7.67 12.77
N VAL A 338 9.98 -6.80 12.41
CA VAL A 338 10.20 -5.37 12.20
C VAL A 338 10.65 -4.71 13.50
N LEU A 339 9.97 -4.99 14.62
CA LEU A 339 10.29 -4.42 15.92
C LEU A 339 11.71 -4.80 16.37
N HIS A 340 12.07 -6.08 16.23
CA HIS A 340 13.42 -6.55 16.58
C HIS A 340 14.48 -5.84 15.72
N ALA A 341 14.32 -5.88 14.39
CA ALA A 341 15.27 -5.25 13.47
C ALA A 341 15.38 -3.73 13.69
N TYR A 342 14.27 -3.05 13.95
CA TYR A 342 14.22 -1.62 14.24
C TYR A 342 15.01 -1.28 15.51
N ARG A 343 14.78 -2.02 16.61
CA ARG A 343 15.50 -1.80 17.87
C ARG A 343 16.99 -2.12 17.77
N MET A 344 17.39 -3.06 16.92
CA MET A 344 18.80 -3.34 16.62
C MET A 344 19.47 -2.21 15.81
N CYS A 345 18.74 -1.59 14.88
CA CYS A 345 19.25 -0.43 14.14
C CYS A 345 19.26 0.84 15.00
N ARG A 346 18.38 0.94 16.00
CA ARG A 346 18.17 2.14 16.83
C ARG A 346 18.42 1.87 18.32
N PRO A 347 19.61 1.40 18.72
CA PRO A 347 19.91 1.18 20.14
C PRO A 347 19.87 2.51 20.90
N GLY A 348 19.21 2.53 22.06
CA GLY A 348 19.16 3.71 22.92
C GLY A 348 18.07 4.74 22.58
N GLN A 349 17.14 4.43 21.68
CA GLN A 349 15.95 5.29 21.50
C GLN A 349 15.09 5.30 22.78
N PRO A 350 14.68 6.48 23.29
CA PRO A 350 13.80 6.57 24.45
C PRO A 350 12.45 5.85 24.22
N VAL A 351 11.85 5.34 25.29
CA VAL A 351 10.63 4.49 25.28
C VAL A 351 9.38 5.16 24.67
N ASN A 352 9.43 6.45 24.32
CA ASN A 352 8.32 7.17 23.66
C ASN A 352 8.81 8.10 22.53
N SER A 353 9.98 7.83 21.94
CA SER A 353 10.45 8.63 20.82
C SER A 353 9.68 8.32 19.54
N ASP A 354 9.44 9.33 18.71
CA ASP A 354 8.82 9.12 17.40
C ASP A 354 9.63 8.15 16.54
N SER A 355 8.92 7.26 15.84
CA SER A 355 9.53 6.33 14.88
C SER A 355 10.33 7.09 13.82
N VAL A 356 11.57 6.66 13.58
CA VAL A 356 12.41 7.19 12.49
C VAL A 356 11.97 6.65 11.13
N CYS A 357 11.32 5.50 11.12
CA CYS A 357 10.82 4.85 9.92
C CYS A 357 9.32 5.08 9.74
N PHE A 358 8.90 5.25 8.50
CA PHE A 358 7.52 5.06 8.05
C PHE A 358 7.57 4.27 6.75
N GLU A 359 6.49 3.63 6.31
CA GLU A 359 6.51 2.88 5.06
C GLU A 359 5.13 2.84 4.42
N ILE A 360 5.09 3.03 3.10
CA ILE A 360 3.87 2.90 2.29
C ILE A 360 3.93 1.53 1.60
N LEU A 361 3.05 0.63 2.01
CA LEU A 361 2.96 -0.74 1.51
C LEU A 361 1.83 -0.87 0.50
N GLY A 362 2.03 -1.72 -0.51
CA GLY A 362 1.11 -1.91 -1.63
C GLY A 362 0.49 -3.30 -1.63
N PHE A 363 -0.54 -3.49 -0.82
CA PHE A 363 -1.23 -4.77 -0.69
C PHE A 363 -1.96 -5.15 -1.98
N ASP A 364 -1.67 -6.34 -2.49
CA ASP A 364 -2.41 -6.97 -3.59
C ASP A 364 -3.40 -7.96 -3.02
N ILE A 365 -4.69 -7.61 -3.12
CA ILE A 365 -5.79 -8.43 -2.61
C ILE A 365 -6.72 -8.78 -3.76
N ILE A 366 -7.11 -10.05 -3.83
CA ILE A 366 -8.16 -10.50 -4.74
C ILE A 366 -9.37 -10.96 -3.94
N VAL A 367 -10.56 -10.70 -4.47
CA VAL A 367 -11.82 -11.13 -3.87
C VAL A 367 -12.34 -12.32 -4.65
N ASP A 368 -12.77 -13.38 -3.96
CA ASP A 368 -13.40 -14.53 -4.60
C ASP A 368 -14.90 -14.30 -4.88
N ARG A 369 -15.54 -15.22 -5.60
CA ARG A 369 -16.98 -15.13 -5.93
C ARG A 369 -17.89 -15.02 -4.71
N LYS A 370 -17.43 -15.43 -3.51
CA LYS A 370 -18.19 -15.33 -2.25
C LYS A 370 -17.86 -14.06 -1.47
N LEU A 371 -17.21 -13.09 -2.10
CA LEU A 371 -16.72 -11.86 -1.48
C LEU A 371 -15.71 -12.07 -0.34
N ARG A 372 -14.99 -13.20 -0.34
CA ARG A 372 -13.88 -13.39 0.60
C ARG A 372 -12.60 -12.76 0.03
N PRO A 373 -11.93 -11.87 0.78
CA PRO A 373 -10.64 -11.33 0.37
C PRO A 373 -9.51 -12.33 0.63
N TRP A 374 -8.57 -12.37 -0.31
CA TRP A 374 -7.37 -13.19 -0.27
C TRP A 374 -6.14 -12.32 -0.55
N LEU A 375 -5.14 -12.40 0.32
CA LEU A 375 -3.85 -11.77 0.10
C LEU A 375 -3.10 -12.48 -1.03
N LEU A 376 -2.49 -11.72 -1.93
CA LEU A 376 -1.61 -12.22 -2.98
C LEU A 376 -0.14 -11.89 -2.72
N GLU A 377 0.15 -10.62 -2.40
CA GLU A 377 1.47 -10.07 -2.08
C GLU A 377 1.32 -8.71 -1.37
N VAL A 378 2.43 -8.16 -0.83
CA VAL A 378 2.50 -6.88 -0.10
C VAL A 378 3.55 -5.97 -0.71
#